data_AF-A0A7X9E1F7-F1
#
_entry.id   AF-A0A7X9E1F7-F1
#
_cell.length_a   1.000
_cell.length_b   1.000
_cell.length_c   1.000
_cell.angle_alpha   90.00
_cell.angle_beta   90.00
_cell.angle_gamma   90.00
#
_symmetry.space_group_name_H-M   'P 1'
#
loop_
_entity.id
_entity.type
_entity.pdbx_description
1 polymer ?
#
loop_
_entity_poly.entity_id
_entity_poly.type
_entity_poly.pdbx_seq_one_letter_code
_entity_poly.pdbx_strand_id
1 'polypeptide(L)' 'THSNFSYHMIDANDFFNLIGNQPPRIYWLKNGKVEKYWDDKVGENLRLVFNR' A
#
# COMPACT_ATOMS: atom_id res chain seq x y z
N THR A 1 -10.43 33.77 -13.39
CA THR A 1 -9.40 32.75 -13.09
C THR A 1 -10.07 31.53 -12.47
N HIS A 2 -10.64 30.65 -13.31
CA HIS A 2 -11.22 29.38 -12.86
C HIS A 2 -10.22 28.27 -13.19
N SER A 3 -9.29 28.04 -12.27
CA SER A 3 -8.32 26.96 -12.37
C SER A 3 -9.03 25.66 -11.98
N ASN A 4 -9.37 24.82 -12.97
CA ASN A 4 -9.98 23.52 -12.72
C ASN A 4 -8.89 22.53 -12.30
N PHE A 5 -8.64 22.42 -10.99
CA PHE A 5 -7.71 21.41 -10.48
C PHE A 5 -8.45 20.08 -10.41
N SER A 6 -8.19 19.15 -11.35
CA SER A 6 -8.81 17.81 -11.39
C SER A 6 -8.51 16.93 -10.16
N TYR A 7 -7.71 17.42 -9.22
CA TYR A 7 -7.34 16.72 -7.99
C TYR A 7 -7.60 17.66 -6.81
N HIS A 8 -8.60 17.32 -6.00
CA HIS A 8 -8.84 17.98 -4.72
C HIS A 8 -7.86 17.40 -3.70
N MET A 9 -7.07 18.27 -3.06
CA MET A 9 -6.23 17.87 -1.94
C MET A 9 -7.13 17.55 -0.74
N ILE A 10 -7.01 16.35 -0.20
CA ILE A 10 -7.75 15.91 1.00
C ILE A 10 -6.80 15.88 2.20
N ASP A 11 -7.36 16.02 3.39
CA ASP A 11 -6.57 15.82 4.61
C ASP A 11 -6.30 14.33 4.86
N ALA A 12 -5.32 14.05 5.71
CA ALA A 12 -4.92 12.67 5.99
C ALA A 12 -6.05 11.84 6.63
N ASN A 13 -6.89 12.44 7.49
CA ASN A 13 -8.01 11.73 8.09
C ASN A 13 -9.09 11.42 7.07
N ASP A 14 -9.43 12.35 6.18
CA ASP A 14 -10.34 12.08 5.06
C ASP A 14 -9.82 10.95 4.17
N PHE A 15 -8.50 10.91 3.90
CA PHE A 15 -7.88 9.79 3.21
C PHE A 15 -8.09 8.46 3.95
N PHE A 16 -7.77 8.40 5.25
CA PHE A 16 -7.94 7.18 6.05
C PHE A 16 -9.40 6.75 6.19
N ASN A 17 -10.35 7.70 6.26
CA ASN A 17 -11.78 7.43 6.25
C ASN A 17 -12.24 6.79 4.93
N LEU A 18 -11.69 7.24 3.80
CA LEU A 18 -12.02 6.70 2.47
C LEU A 18 -11.47 5.28 2.25
N ILE A 19 -10.23 5.01 2.70
CA ILE A 19 -9.62 3.67 2.53
C ILE A 19 -10.06 2.66 3.61
N GLY A 20 -10.63 3.16 4.72
CA GLY A 20 -11.08 2.36 5.85
C GLY A 20 -9.94 1.61 6.54
N ASN A 21 -10.26 0.46 7.12
CA ASN A 21 -9.30 -0.37 7.86
C ASN A 21 -8.59 -1.40 6.97
N GLN A 22 -8.42 -1.13 5.67
CA GLN A 22 -7.69 -2.05 4.80
C GLN A 22 -6.21 -2.09 5.22
N PRO A 23 -5.66 -3.27 5.53
CA PRO A 23 -4.24 -3.38 5.87
C PRO A 23 -3.37 -2.94 4.67
N PRO A 24 -2.19 -2.36 4.93
CA PRO A 24 -1.30 -1.95 3.87
C PRO A 24 -0.86 -3.17 3.03
N ARG A 25 -0.98 -3.06 1.71
CA ARG A 25 -0.45 -4.07 0.78
C ARG A 25 1.07 -3.92 0.65
N ILE A 26 1.80 -4.99 0.94
CA ILE A 26 3.26 -5.05 0.80
C ILE A 26 3.62 -5.79 -0.48
N TYR A 27 4.46 -5.19 -1.32
CA TYR A 27 4.98 -5.82 -2.53
C TYR A 27 6.41 -6.31 -2.31
N TRP A 28 6.65 -7.60 -2.56
CA TRP A 28 8.00 -8.14 -2.60
C TRP A 28 8.54 -8.07 -4.01
N LEU A 29 9.62 -7.30 -4.17
CA LEU A 29 10.30 -7.13 -5.45
C LEU A 29 11.57 -7.98 -5.51
N LYS A 30 11.82 -8.59 -6.66
CA LYS A 30 13.11 -9.19 -7.00
C LYS A 30 13.52 -8.72 -8.40
N ASN A 31 14.72 -8.13 -8.50
CA ASN A 31 15.23 -7.56 -9.75
C ASN A 31 14.24 -6.58 -10.41
N GLY A 32 13.59 -5.73 -9.61
CA GLY A 32 12.62 -4.74 -10.08
C GLY A 32 11.26 -5.32 -10.52
N LYS A 33 11.03 -6.62 -10.38
CA LYS A 33 9.74 -7.27 -10.69
C LYS A 33 9.00 -7.65 -9.43
N VAL A 34 7.67 -7.52 -9.44
CA VAL A 34 6.81 -7.99 -8.36
C VAL A 34 6.79 -9.51 -8.39
N GLU A 35 7.27 -10.13 -7.32
CA GLU A 35 7.23 -11.58 -7.13
C GLU A 35 5.99 -12.00 -6.35
N LYS A 36 5.65 -11.26 -5.28
CA LYS A 36 4.48 -11.49 -4.44
C LYS A 36 3.93 -10.19 -3.89
N TYR A 37 2.68 -10.23 -3.44
CA TYR A 37 2.09 -9.22 -2.58
C TYR A 37 1.48 -9.88 -1.35
N TRP A 38 1.42 -9.12 -0.26
CA TRP A 38 0.85 -9.57 1.02
C TRP A 38 -0.06 -8.48 1.57
N ASP A 39 -1.32 -8.85 1.79
CA ASP A 39 -2.33 -7.99 2.41
C ASP A 39 -2.43 -8.26 3.93
N ASP A 40 -2.06 -9.46 4.36
CA ASP A 40 -2.05 -9.89 5.75
C ASP A 40 -0.82 -10.76 6.05
N LYS A 41 -0.67 -11.13 7.34
CA LYS A 41 0.36 -12.07 7.83
C LYS A 41 1.79 -11.75 7.35
N VAL A 42 2.10 -10.47 7.17
CA VAL A 42 3.37 -10.00 6.57
C VAL A 42 4.57 -10.59 7.31
N GLY A 43 4.55 -10.63 8.64
CA GLY A 43 5.65 -11.21 9.44
C GLY A 43 5.91 -12.69 9.16
N GLU A 44 4.86 -13.50 8.97
CA GLU A 44 4.99 -14.92 8.61
C GLU A 44 5.54 -15.07 7.19
N ASN A 45 5.00 -14.29 6.26
CA ASN A 45 5.43 -14.28 4.87
C ASN A 45 6.90 -13.86 4.71
N LEU A 46 7.34 -12.86 5.48
CA LEU A 46 8.75 -12.45 5.51
C LEU A 46 9.65 -13.56 6.06
N ARG A 47 9.26 -14.23 7.15
CA ARG A 47 10.03 -15.37 7.67
C ARG A 47 10.13 -16.50 6.66
N LEU A 48 9.04 -16.85 5.97
CA LEU A 48 9.06 -17.88 4.93
C LEU A 48 10.00 -17.54 3.77
N VAL A 49 10.09 -16.26 3.40
CA VAL A 49 10.93 -15.82 2.27
C VAL A 49 12.40 -15.65 2.67
N PHE A 50 12.67 -15.13 3.86
CA PHE A 50 14.00 -14.64 4.24
C PHE A 50 14.70 -15.45 5.34
N ASN A 51 14.03 -16.36 6.06
CA ASN A 51 14.71 -17.26 7.01
C ASN A 51 15.27 -18.51 6.30
N ARG A 52 16.27 -18.29 5.44
CA ARG A 52 17.17 -19.35 4.97
C ARG A 52 18.44 -19.41 5.81
#